data_AF-A0A0B1PYE7-F1
#
_entry.id   AF-A0A0B1PYE7-F1
#
_cell.length_a   1.000
_cell.length_b   1.000
_cell.length_c   1.000
_cell.angle_alpha   90.00
_cell.angle_beta   90.00
_cell.angle_gamma   90.00
#
_symmetry.space_group_name_H-M   'P 1'
#
loop_
_entity.id
_entity.type
_entity.pdbx_description
1 polymer ?
#
loop_
_entity_poly.entity_id
_entity_poly.type
_entity_poly.pdbx_seq_one_letter_code
_entity_poly.pdbx_strand_id
1 'polypeptide(L)'
;MIAAHIFLALALFQLVNWIGEHATDFGYASTTLFEEPNESLALNFFIRALAPAVFMVALSAVAVAAGHASLRIGIYWIAIYYYALRAIYIFVMNMNGLVSWPRFVFHSGVGLAAAWLVYQSLILPNRSLMPDLDTAGNELWLAIFAFLYAAANKVTVSGGPGNRRRNAFIQRSYNSAESRYGALINQSVSDDNLKLIAYAIIIYEDHCRPPSIRALERLCFWKQERTTGIMQVASPTALTDEQSVELGTRKLAEAWQLNANQESYIRAISTVKAYNRDSNYSSRVFEVMEIVAKRAAPRFQPAYAAIMGPGAY
;
A
#
# COMPACT_ATOMS: atom_id res chain seq x y z
N MET A 1 -30.05 -2.79 8.69
CA MET A 1 -29.00 -3.00 9.72
C MET A 1 -27.71 -3.57 9.15
N ILE A 2 -27.69 -4.77 8.57
CA ILE A 2 -26.45 -5.38 8.02
C ILE A 2 -25.76 -4.48 6.98
N ALA A 3 -26.49 -4.01 5.97
CA ALA A 3 -25.94 -3.12 4.94
C ALA A 3 -25.34 -1.83 5.51
N ALA A 4 -25.96 -1.28 6.57
CA ALA A 4 -25.44 -0.10 7.25
C ALA A 4 -24.11 -0.39 7.95
N HIS A 5 -23.98 -1.54 8.63
CA HIS A 5 -22.72 -1.94 9.27
C HIS A 5 -21.60 -2.18 8.25
N ILE A 6 -21.91 -2.74 7.07
CA ILE A 6 -20.93 -2.89 5.98
C ILE A 6 -20.47 -1.52 5.48
N PHE A 7 -21.41 -0.60 5.23
CA PHE A 7 -21.08 0.76 4.80
C PHE A 7 -20.23 1.49 5.83
N LEU A 8 -20.57 1.38 7.11
CA LEU A 8 -19.79 1.97 8.21
C LEU A 8 -18.40 1.34 8.37
N ALA A 9 -18.27 0.04 8.11
CA ALA A 9 -16.98 -0.63 8.08
C ALA A 9 -16.11 -0.15 6.92
N LEU A 10 -16.72 0.12 5.75
CA LEU A 10 -16.02 0.74 4.62
C LEU A 10 -15.58 2.17 4.95
N ALA A 11 -16.45 2.97 5.59
CA ALA A 11 -16.09 4.31 6.04
C ALA A 11 -14.92 4.27 7.05
N LEU A 12 -14.97 3.36 8.03
CA LEU A 12 -13.88 3.12 8.96
C LEU A 12 -12.59 2.69 8.25
N PHE A 13 -12.68 1.80 7.26
CA PHE A 13 -11.52 1.37 6.47
C PHE A 13 -10.83 2.55 5.79
N GLN A 14 -11.59 3.44 5.16
CA GLN A 14 -11.06 4.64 4.52
C GLN A 14 -10.48 5.63 5.53
N LEU A 15 -11.18 5.86 6.65
CA LEU A 15 -10.72 6.74 7.72
C LEU A 15 -9.37 6.27 8.27
N VAL A 16 -9.22 4.97 8.58
CA VAL A 16 -7.98 4.43 9.15
C VAL A 16 -6.84 4.48 8.12
N ASN A 17 -7.12 4.25 6.84
CA ASN A 17 -6.10 4.37 5.80
C ASN A 17 -5.63 5.83 5.66
N TRP A 18 -6.55 6.79 5.65
CA TRP A 18 -6.24 8.22 5.61
C TRP A 18 -5.43 8.67 6.84
N ILE A 19 -5.83 8.26 8.06
CA ILE A 19 -5.07 8.53 9.29
C ILE A 19 -3.65 7.93 9.18
N GLY A 20 -3.55 6.69 8.69
CA GLY A 20 -2.27 6.01 8.54
C GLY A 20 -1.31 6.73 7.59
N GLU A 21 -1.81 7.21 6.45
CA GLU A 21 -1.03 7.97 5.47
C GLU A 21 -0.45 9.26 6.05
N HIS A 22 -1.22 9.98 6.88
CA HIS A 22 -0.79 11.21 7.55
C HIS A 22 0.03 10.95 8.84
N ALA A 23 0.14 9.69 9.26
CA ALA A 23 0.87 9.29 10.46
C ALA A 23 2.21 8.61 10.14
N THR A 24 2.61 8.57 8.87
CA THR A 24 3.88 7.99 8.40
C THR A 24 5.09 8.67 9.03
N ASP A 25 5.07 10.01 9.13
CA ASP A 25 6.09 10.82 9.82
C ASP A 25 6.22 10.50 11.32
N PHE A 26 5.18 9.94 11.93
CA PHE A 26 5.15 9.51 13.33
C PHE A 26 5.49 8.02 13.51
N GLY A 27 5.90 7.35 12.43
CA GLY A 27 6.30 5.95 12.43
C GLY A 27 5.16 4.96 12.16
N TYR A 28 4.05 5.39 11.54
CA TYR A 28 3.08 4.43 11.02
C TYR A 28 3.73 3.60 9.91
N ALA A 29 3.63 2.28 9.99
CA ALA A 29 4.16 1.41 8.95
C ALA A 29 3.15 1.40 7.80
N SER A 30 3.42 2.02 6.66
CA SER A 30 2.56 1.73 5.51
C SER A 30 2.86 0.33 4.96
N THR A 31 1.93 -0.14 4.16
CA THR A 31 2.11 -1.35 3.36
C THR A 31 2.65 -1.02 1.95
N THR A 32 3.09 0.22 1.71
CA THR A 32 3.65 0.61 0.41
C THR A 32 5.01 -0.04 0.21
N LEU A 33 5.43 -0.17 -1.05
CA LEU A 33 6.71 -0.79 -1.39
C LEU A 33 7.92 0.03 -0.91
N PHE A 34 7.75 1.30 -0.55
CA PHE A 34 8.86 2.27 -0.53
C PHE A 34 8.94 3.17 0.72
N GLU A 35 8.13 2.93 1.75
CA GLU A 35 8.31 3.65 3.01
C GLU A 35 9.31 2.94 3.92
N GLU A 36 10.25 3.72 4.45
CA GLU A 36 11.27 3.23 5.36
C GLU A 36 10.62 2.81 6.70
N PRO A 37 10.94 1.61 7.21
CA PRO A 37 10.32 1.10 8.42
C PRO A 37 10.99 1.72 9.64
N ASN A 38 10.74 2.99 9.92
CA ASN A 38 10.80 3.50 11.29
C ASN A 38 9.45 3.21 11.94
N GLU A 39 9.12 1.92 12.07
CA GLU A 39 7.81 1.48 12.57
C GLU A 39 7.72 1.76 14.08
N SER A 40 6.81 2.64 14.49
CA SER A 40 6.40 2.78 15.89
C SER A 40 5.48 1.62 16.27
N LEU A 41 5.95 0.70 17.10
CA LEU A 41 5.21 -0.51 17.46
C LEU A 41 3.86 -0.17 18.10
N ALA A 42 3.88 0.80 19.03
CA ALA A 42 2.69 1.23 19.74
C ALA A 42 1.69 1.93 18.81
N LEU A 43 2.14 2.88 18.00
CA LEU A 43 1.27 3.61 17.06
C LEU A 43 0.57 2.65 16.09
N ASN A 44 1.34 1.72 15.51
CA ASN A 44 0.81 0.70 14.62
C ASN A 44 -0.20 -0.22 15.32
N PHE A 45 0.06 -0.60 16.58
CA PHE A 45 -0.88 -1.37 17.37
C PHE A 45 -2.18 -0.59 17.61
N PHE A 46 -2.10 0.67 18.06
CA PHE A 46 -3.28 1.48 18.38
C PHE A 46 -4.17 1.73 17.17
N ILE A 47 -3.59 2.22 16.07
CA ILE A 47 -4.34 2.55 14.85
C ILE A 47 -4.96 1.28 14.23
N ARG A 48 -4.25 0.13 14.26
CA ARG A 48 -4.71 -1.09 13.57
C ARG A 48 -5.61 -1.98 14.42
N ALA A 49 -5.40 -2.02 15.75
CA ALA A 49 -6.17 -2.86 16.66
C ALA A 49 -7.33 -2.11 17.32
N LEU A 50 -7.14 -0.88 17.78
CA LEU A 50 -8.14 -0.20 18.62
C LEU A 50 -9.07 0.76 17.87
N ALA A 51 -8.73 1.16 16.63
CA ALA A 51 -9.58 2.06 15.85
C ALA A 51 -11.04 1.59 15.69
N PRO A 52 -11.35 0.29 15.45
CA PRO A 52 -12.75 -0.16 15.40
C PRO A 52 -13.49 0.05 16.72
N ALA A 53 -12.85 -0.22 17.85
CA ALA A 53 -13.45 -0.04 19.16
C ALA A 53 -13.78 1.45 19.43
N VAL A 54 -12.81 2.34 19.17
CA VAL A 54 -13.00 3.79 19.31
C VAL A 54 -14.10 4.30 18.38
N PHE A 55 -14.10 3.87 17.13
CA PHE A 55 -15.11 4.26 16.14
C PHE A 55 -16.53 3.86 16.57
N MET A 56 -16.71 2.65 17.10
CA MET A 56 -18.01 2.20 17.59
C MET A 56 -18.51 3.02 18.78
N VAL A 57 -17.65 3.41 19.72
CA VAL A 57 -18.03 4.27 20.85
C VAL A 57 -18.53 5.61 20.34
N ALA A 58 -17.74 6.27 19.48
CA ALA A 58 -18.08 7.56 18.91
C ALA A 58 -19.39 7.48 18.10
N LEU A 59 -19.51 6.48 17.24
CA LEU A 59 -20.72 6.26 16.43
C LEU A 59 -21.95 5.97 17.30
N SER A 60 -21.80 5.17 18.35
CA SER A 60 -22.87 4.88 19.31
C SER A 60 -23.32 6.15 20.02
N ALA A 61 -22.39 6.98 20.50
CA ALA A 61 -22.70 8.24 21.17
C ALA A 61 -23.46 9.20 20.24
N VAL A 62 -22.98 9.38 19.00
CA VAL A 62 -23.65 10.21 17.99
C VAL A 62 -25.03 9.66 17.64
N ALA A 63 -25.17 8.34 17.47
CA ALA A 63 -26.45 7.72 17.15
C ALA A 63 -27.49 7.91 18.26
N VAL A 64 -27.08 7.86 19.53
CA VAL A 64 -27.96 8.15 20.67
C VAL A 64 -28.38 9.61 20.68
N ALA A 65 -27.42 10.53 20.51
CA ALA A 65 -27.69 11.97 20.47
C ALA A 65 -28.64 12.36 19.32
N ALA A 66 -28.54 11.68 18.17
CA ALA A 66 -29.39 11.89 17.01
C ALA A 66 -30.75 11.15 17.06
N GLY A 67 -31.07 10.47 18.16
CA GLY A 67 -32.33 9.72 18.30
C GLY A 67 -32.38 8.38 17.55
N HIS A 68 -31.26 7.94 16.98
CA HIS A 68 -31.11 6.68 16.23
C HIS A 68 -30.45 5.57 17.07
N ALA A 69 -30.88 5.42 18.31
CA ALA A 69 -30.31 4.49 19.28
C ALA A 69 -30.33 3.00 18.84
N SER A 70 -31.15 2.64 17.85
CA SER A 70 -31.20 1.29 17.25
C SER A 70 -29.91 0.89 16.54
N LEU A 71 -29.10 1.87 16.06
CA LEU A 71 -27.84 1.60 15.37
C LEU A 71 -26.81 0.86 16.25
N ARG A 72 -26.99 0.94 17.57
CA ARG A 72 -26.12 0.28 18.54
C ARG A 72 -26.26 -1.24 18.51
N ILE A 73 -27.44 -1.75 18.16
CA ILE A 73 -27.71 -3.19 18.21
C ILE A 73 -26.87 -3.88 17.14
N GLY A 74 -25.93 -4.72 17.57
CA GLY A 74 -25.04 -5.42 16.66
C GLY A 74 -23.96 -4.53 16.02
N ILE A 75 -23.68 -3.35 16.56
CA ILE A 75 -22.66 -2.43 16.04
C ILE A 75 -21.26 -3.09 16.00
N TYR A 76 -21.01 -4.10 16.83
CA TYR A 76 -19.77 -4.90 16.83
C TYR A 76 -19.47 -5.58 15.47
N TRP A 77 -20.50 -5.82 14.65
CA TRP A 77 -20.32 -6.35 13.29
C TRP A 77 -19.45 -5.44 12.41
N ILE A 78 -19.42 -4.13 12.69
CA ILE A 78 -18.54 -3.19 11.99
C ILE A 78 -17.08 -3.61 12.13
N ALA A 79 -16.64 -4.04 13.31
CA ALA A 79 -15.25 -4.47 13.53
C ALA A 79 -14.93 -5.75 12.73
N ILE A 80 -15.87 -6.70 12.69
CA ILE A 80 -15.73 -7.94 11.90
C ILE A 80 -15.60 -7.61 10.41
N TYR A 81 -16.50 -6.80 9.87
CA TYR A 81 -16.47 -6.39 8.47
C TYR A 81 -15.21 -5.59 8.14
N TYR A 82 -14.75 -4.72 9.04
CA TYR A 82 -13.53 -3.96 8.84
C TYR A 82 -12.29 -4.85 8.66
N TYR A 83 -12.09 -5.85 9.55
CA TYR A 83 -10.95 -6.76 9.41
C TYR A 83 -11.09 -7.69 8.20
N ALA A 84 -12.32 -8.11 7.87
CA ALA A 84 -12.59 -8.87 6.65
C ALA A 84 -12.25 -8.06 5.40
N LEU A 85 -12.71 -6.79 5.31
CA LEU A 85 -12.39 -5.87 4.22
C LEU A 85 -10.87 -5.65 4.10
N ARG A 86 -10.16 -5.49 5.23
CA ARG A 86 -8.69 -5.34 5.23
C ARG A 86 -7.99 -6.60 4.70
N ALA A 87 -8.42 -7.79 5.10
CA ALA A 87 -7.89 -9.04 4.57
C ALA A 87 -8.17 -9.18 3.06
N ILE A 88 -9.42 -8.94 2.64
CA ILE A 88 -9.83 -8.95 1.22
C ILE A 88 -8.96 -7.99 0.41
N TYR A 89 -8.76 -6.77 0.90
CA TYR A 89 -7.91 -5.77 0.24
C TYR A 89 -6.48 -6.27 0.04
N ILE A 90 -5.86 -6.87 1.07
CA ILE A 90 -4.51 -7.43 0.97
C ILE A 90 -4.41 -8.51 -0.11
N PHE A 91 -5.42 -9.38 -0.20
CA PHE A 91 -5.47 -10.43 -1.21
C PHE A 91 -5.70 -9.86 -2.61
N VAL A 92 -6.69 -8.98 -2.77
CA VAL A 92 -7.02 -8.33 -4.05
C VAL A 92 -5.81 -7.56 -4.56
N MET A 93 -5.10 -6.84 -3.70
CA MET A 93 -3.94 -6.05 -4.08
C MET A 93 -2.64 -6.87 -4.22
N ASN A 94 -2.70 -8.20 -4.10
CA ASN A 94 -1.54 -9.10 -4.14
C ASN A 94 -0.42 -8.72 -3.14
N MET A 95 -0.78 -8.11 -2.00
CA MET A 95 0.15 -7.61 -0.99
C MET A 95 0.52 -8.67 0.05
N ASN A 96 0.10 -9.91 -0.15
CA ASN A 96 0.28 -11.04 0.77
C ASN A 96 1.73 -11.25 1.20
N GLY A 97 2.68 -10.95 0.30
CA GLY A 97 4.12 -11.07 0.54
C GLY A 97 4.75 -9.93 1.34
N LEU A 98 4.07 -8.78 1.44
CA LEU A 98 4.54 -7.57 2.12
C LEU A 98 4.02 -7.51 3.56
N VAL A 99 2.86 -8.12 3.82
CA VAL A 99 2.20 -8.13 5.13
C VAL A 99 2.80 -9.21 6.04
N SER A 100 2.93 -8.87 7.33
CA SER A 100 3.26 -9.85 8.38
C SER A 100 1.97 -10.47 8.91
N TRP A 101 1.59 -11.63 8.38
CA TRP A 101 0.36 -12.33 8.76
C TRP A 101 0.23 -12.62 10.27
N PRO A 102 1.28 -13.05 10.99
CA PRO A 102 1.18 -13.24 12.45
C PRO A 102 0.81 -11.93 13.18
N ARG A 103 1.43 -10.81 12.79
CA ARG A 103 1.09 -9.49 13.34
C ARG A 103 -0.33 -9.09 12.97
N PHE A 104 -0.74 -9.29 11.72
CA PHE A 104 -2.10 -9.00 11.26
C PHE A 104 -3.16 -9.78 12.06
N VAL A 105 -2.97 -11.09 12.23
CA VAL A 105 -3.89 -11.95 12.99
C VAL A 105 -3.92 -11.53 14.46
N PHE A 106 -2.76 -11.25 15.06
CA PHE A 106 -2.68 -10.77 16.44
C PHE A 106 -3.44 -9.44 16.63
N HIS A 107 -3.16 -8.42 15.81
CA HIS A 107 -3.86 -7.13 15.89
C HIS A 107 -5.36 -7.27 15.65
N SER A 108 -5.77 -8.11 14.69
CA SER A 108 -7.18 -8.35 14.39
C SER A 108 -7.88 -9.06 15.55
N GLY A 109 -7.26 -10.07 16.15
CA GLY A 109 -7.79 -10.77 17.31
C GLY A 109 -7.96 -9.86 18.52
N VAL A 110 -6.92 -9.08 18.84
CA VAL A 110 -6.98 -8.09 19.93
C VAL A 110 -8.03 -7.02 19.66
N GLY A 111 -8.11 -6.51 18.43
CA GLY A 111 -9.09 -5.50 18.05
C GLY A 111 -10.53 -6.00 18.10
N LEU A 112 -10.79 -7.24 17.66
CA LEU A 112 -12.10 -7.89 17.80
C LEU A 112 -12.48 -8.10 19.26
N ALA A 113 -11.53 -8.54 20.11
CA ALA A 113 -11.76 -8.68 21.53
C ALA A 113 -12.07 -7.34 22.21
N ALA A 114 -11.31 -6.29 21.89
CA ALA A 114 -11.55 -4.93 22.39
C ALA A 114 -12.91 -4.38 21.94
N ALA A 115 -13.25 -4.57 20.66
CA ALA A 115 -14.55 -4.17 20.11
C ALA A 115 -15.70 -4.91 20.82
N TRP A 116 -15.57 -6.22 21.05
CA TRP A 116 -16.57 -7.00 21.78
C TRP A 116 -16.73 -6.53 23.23
N LEU A 117 -15.62 -6.30 23.94
CA LEU A 117 -15.64 -5.80 25.31
C LEU A 117 -16.32 -4.44 25.39
N VAL A 118 -15.94 -3.49 24.54
CA VAL A 118 -16.56 -2.16 24.45
C VAL A 118 -18.06 -2.26 24.14
N TYR A 119 -18.44 -3.15 23.24
CA TYR A 119 -19.84 -3.38 22.91
C TYR A 119 -20.63 -3.84 24.14
N GLN A 120 -20.11 -4.82 24.88
CA GLN A 120 -20.77 -5.39 26.06
C GLN A 120 -20.77 -4.45 27.28
N SER A 121 -19.67 -3.76 27.54
CA SER A 121 -19.47 -3.00 28.78
C SER A 121 -19.89 -1.53 28.68
N LEU A 122 -19.81 -0.92 27.49
CA LEU A 122 -20.08 0.49 27.29
C LEU A 122 -21.34 0.72 26.46
N ILE A 123 -21.46 0.06 25.31
CA ILE A 123 -22.51 0.40 24.32
C ILE A 123 -23.87 -0.21 24.68
N LEU A 124 -23.92 -1.51 24.98
CA LEU A 124 -25.16 -2.22 25.30
C LEU A 124 -25.86 -1.71 26.57
N PRO A 125 -25.14 -1.39 27.67
CA PRO A 125 -25.76 -0.89 28.89
C PRO A 125 -26.45 0.48 28.74
N ASN A 126 -26.36 1.12 27.57
CA ASN A 126 -27.03 2.39 27.24
C ASN A 126 -26.78 3.49 28.29
N ARG A 127 -25.57 3.50 28.87
CA ARG A 127 -25.14 4.61 29.73
C ARG A 127 -24.75 5.79 28.85
N SER A 128 -24.82 7.02 29.37
CA SER A 128 -24.29 8.17 28.66
C SER A 128 -22.81 7.92 28.37
N LEU A 129 -22.45 7.84 27.09
CA LEU A 129 -21.09 7.59 26.61
C LEU A 129 -20.32 8.89 26.34
N MET A 130 -21.05 10.01 26.26
CA MET A 130 -20.46 11.33 26.14
C MET A 130 -19.87 11.71 27.50
N PRO A 131 -18.68 12.33 27.52
CA PRO A 131 -18.16 12.90 28.75
C PRO A 131 -19.20 13.89 29.29
N ASP A 132 -19.70 13.62 30.50
CA ASP A 132 -20.37 14.63 31.27
C ASP A 132 -19.28 15.63 31.68
N LEU A 133 -19.48 16.93 31.39
CA LEU A 133 -18.45 17.96 31.55
C LEU A 133 -18.00 18.12 33.01
N ASP A 134 -18.71 17.48 33.94
CA ASP A 134 -18.54 17.58 35.38
C ASP A 134 -17.83 16.38 36.05
N THR A 135 -17.39 15.33 35.33
CA THR A 135 -16.77 14.14 35.98
C THR A 135 -15.54 13.52 35.29
N ALA A 136 -14.80 12.73 36.08
CA ALA A 136 -13.53 12.03 35.84
C ALA A 136 -13.36 11.27 34.50
N GLY A 137 -14.41 11.13 33.69
CA GLY A 137 -14.30 10.62 32.32
C GLY A 137 -13.40 11.48 31.44
N ASN A 138 -13.31 12.79 31.70
CA ASN A 138 -12.46 13.72 30.96
C ASN A 138 -10.95 13.47 31.20
N GLU A 139 -10.57 13.17 32.45
CA GLU A 139 -9.19 12.88 32.84
C GLU A 139 -8.72 11.54 32.28
N LEU A 140 -9.60 10.54 32.21
CA LEU A 140 -9.29 9.24 31.62
C LEU A 140 -9.00 9.35 30.12
N TRP A 141 -9.79 10.12 29.37
CA TRP A 141 -9.53 10.36 27.95
C TRP A 141 -8.23 11.13 27.73
N LEU A 142 -7.95 12.16 28.53
CA LEU A 142 -6.68 12.88 28.49
C LEU A 142 -5.49 11.98 28.82
N ALA A 143 -5.61 11.09 29.82
CA ALA A 143 -4.58 10.11 30.16
C ALA A 143 -4.38 9.07 29.05
N ILE A 144 -5.46 8.61 28.40
CA ILE A 144 -5.39 7.75 27.23
C ILE A 144 -4.67 8.48 26.09
N PHE A 145 -5.06 9.70 25.72
CA PHE A 145 -4.40 10.46 24.66
C PHE A 145 -2.92 10.76 24.97
N ALA A 146 -2.59 11.11 26.21
CA ALA A 146 -1.22 11.33 26.64
C ALA A 146 -0.38 10.04 26.61
N PHE A 147 -0.96 8.91 27.04
CA PHE A 147 -0.32 7.60 26.94
C PHE A 147 -0.11 7.17 25.49
N LEU A 148 -1.13 7.35 24.63
CA LEU A 148 -1.04 7.10 23.18
C LEU A 148 0.08 7.93 22.55
N TYR A 149 0.17 9.21 22.89
CA TYR A 149 1.22 10.11 22.41
C TYR A 149 2.61 9.69 22.89
N ALA A 150 2.77 9.37 24.18
CA ALA A 150 4.04 8.92 24.75
C ALA A 150 4.49 7.56 24.20
N ALA A 151 3.55 6.63 24.00
CA ALA A 151 3.82 5.31 23.46
C ALA A 151 4.20 5.38 21.96
N ALA A 152 3.53 6.22 21.18
CA ALA A 152 3.86 6.48 19.78
C ALA A 152 5.31 6.97 19.62
N ASN A 153 5.78 7.81 20.55
CA ASN A 153 7.09 8.46 20.50
C ASN A 153 8.29 7.64 21.01
N LYS A 154 8.10 6.47 21.66
CA LYS A 154 9.19 5.78 22.38
C LYS A 154 9.66 4.43 21.83
N VAL A 155 9.01 3.85 20.82
CA VAL A 155 9.37 2.49 20.34
C VAL A 155 9.41 2.44 18.81
N THR A 156 10.44 3.06 18.23
CA THR A 156 10.75 2.91 16.81
C THR A 156 11.70 1.74 16.60
N VAL A 157 11.36 0.81 15.70
CA VAL A 157 12.26 -0.27 15.29
C VAL A 157 12.72 0.01 13.88
N SER A 158 13.96 0.49 13.71
CA SER A 158 14.56 0.72 12.40
C SER A 158 15.18 -0.57 11.83
N GLY A 159 15.15 -0.71 10.50
CA GLY A 159 15.81 -1.83 9.80
C GLY A 159 15.15 -3.22 9.97
N GLY A 160 13.89 -3.27 10.43
CA GLY A 160 13.21 -4.50 10.84
C GLY A 160 12.80 -5.46 9.69
N PRO A 161 12.05 -6.53 10.03
CA PRO A 161 11.57 -7.56 9.09
C PRO A 161 10.81 -7.05 7.85
N GLY A 162 10.39 -5.78 7.81
CA GLY A 162 9.79 -5.11 6.65
C GLY A 162 10.70 -5.10 5.42
N ASN A 163 11.96 -4.68 5.59
CA ASN A 163 12.93 -4.64 4.49
C ASN A 163 13.17 -6.02 3.88
N ARG A 164 13.24 -7.06 4.71
CA ARG A 164 13.38 -8.45 4.22
C ARG A 164 12.19 -8.89 3.38
N ARG A 165 10.96 -8.57 3.81
CA ARG A 165 9.73 -8.89 3.04
C ARG A 165 9.65 -8.11 1.73
N ARG A 166 9.98 -6.81 1.75
CA ARG A 166 10.09 -5.98 0.54
C ARG A 166 11.04 -6.60 -0.48
N ASN A 167 12.26 -6.93 -0.07
CA ASN A 167 13.26 -7.49 -0.96
C ASN A 167 12.83 -8.86 -1.51
N ALA A 168 12.24 -9.71 -0.67
CA ALA A 168 11.69 -10.99 -1.10
C ALA A 168 10.46 -10.85 -2.02
N PHE A 169 9.68 -9.78 -1.88
CA PHE A 169 8.61 -9.44 -2.82
C PHE A 169 9.20 -9.06 -4.18
N ILE A 170 10.12 -8.08 -4.22
CA ILE A 170 10.76 -7.62 -5.47
C ILE A 170 11.49 -8.77 -6.17
N GLN A 171 12.21 -9.62 -5.44
CA GLN A 171 12.88 -10.77 -6.01
C GLN A 171 11.91 -11.77 -6.67
N ARG A 172 10.77 -12.05 -6.04
CA ARG A 172 9.73 -12.92 -6.63
C ARG A 172 9.10 -12.26 -7.85
N SER A 173 8.79 -10.97 -7.78
CA SER A 173 8.24 -10.21 -8.91
C SER A 173 9.22 -10.20 -10.09
N TYR A 174 10.51 -10.00 -9.83
CA TYR A 174 11.56 -10.08 -10.83
C TYR A 174 11.63 -11.47 -11.48
N ASN A 175 11.72 -12.54 -10.69
CA ASN A 175 11.79 -13.91 -11.22
C ASN A 175 10.55 -14.25 -12.07
N SER A 176 9.37 -13.80 -11.65
CA SER A 176 8.13 -13.97 -12.42
C SER A 176 8.14 -13.14 -13.70
N ALA A 177 8.67 -11.91 -13.68
CA ALA A 177 8.76 -11.06 -14.86
C ALA A 177 9.79 -11.60 -15.86
N GLU A 178 10.97 -12.02 -15.40
CA GLU A 178 12.01 -12.62 -16.24
C GLU A 178 11.51 -13.91 -16.92
N SER A 179 10.88 -14.81 -16.16
CA SER A 179 10.38 -16.08 -16.71
C SER A 179 9.27 -15.90 -17.75
N ARG A 180 8.37 -14.92 -17.55
CA ARG A 180 7.24 -14.69 -18.46
C ARG A 180 7.58 -13.78 -19.64
N TYR A 181 8.36 -12.75 -19.41
CA TYR A 181 8.54 -11.64 -20.36
C TYR A 181 9.98 -11.46 -20.82
N GLY A 182 10.95 -12.18 -20.25
CA GLY A 182 12.36 -12.00 -20.58
C GLY A 182 12.67 -12.20 -22.07
N ALA A 183 12.00 -13.16 -22.72
CA ALA A 183 12.13 -13.36 -24.16
C ALA A 183 11.64 -12.15 -24.97
N LEU A 184 10.48 -11.58 -24.62
CA LEU A 184 9.91 -10.40 -25.29
C LEU A 184 10.77 -9.15 -25.08
N ILE A 185 11.26 -8.95 -23.84
CA ILE A 185 12.14 -7.84 -23.50
C ILE A 185 13.44 -7.96 -24.30
N ASN A 186 14.05 -9.13 -24.38
CA ASN A 186 15.30 -9.35 -25.12
C ASN A 186 15.16 -9.15 -26.63
N GLN A 187 13.96 -9.31 -27.21
CA GLN A 187 13.71 -9.01 -28.63
C GLN A 187 13.72 -7.51 -28.91
N SER A 188 13.20 -6.69 -27.99
CA SER A 188 13.09 -5.24 -28.17
C SER A 188 14.28 -4.46 -27.61
N VAL A 189 15.01 -5.04 -26.64
CA VAL A 189 16.03 -4.36 -25.86
C VAL A 189 17.26 -5.24 -25.69
N SER A 190 18.38 -4.82 -26.28
CA SER A 190 19.68 -5.48 -26.12
C SER A 190 20.49 -4.96 -24.92
N ASP A 191 20.36 -3.67 -24.62
CA ASP A 191 21.10 -2.96 -23.55
C ASP A 191 20.61 -3.34 -22.15
N ASP A 192 21.52 -3.83 -21.30
CA ASP A 192 21.22 -4.25 -19.93
C ASP A 192 20.74 -3.09 -19.03
N ASN A 193 21.15 -1.85 -19.32
CA ASN A 193 20.62 -0.66 -18.64
C ASN A 193 19.11 -0.53 -18.87
N LEU A 194 18.70 -0.67 -20.13
CA LEU A 194 17.31 -0.54 -20.51
C LEU A 194 16.48 -1.77 -20.08
N LYS A 195 17.07 -2.98 -20.06
CA LYS A 195 16.42 -4.16 -19.47
C LYS A 195 16.15 -3.96 -17.98
N LEU A 196 17.11 -3.43 -17.23
CA LEU A 196 16.95 -3.14 -15.81
C LEU A 196 15.80 -2.16 -15.58
N ILE A 197 15.74 -1.07 -16.37
CA ILE A 197 14.63 -0.10 -16.34
C ILE A 197 13.30 -0.79 -16.64
N ALA A 198 13.23 -1.61 -17.70
CA ALA A 198 12.01 -2.31 -18.10
C ALA A 198 11.51 -3.26 -16.99
N TYR A 199 12.39 -4.06 -16.38
CA TYR A 199 12.01 -4.92 -15.26
C TYR A 199 11.55 -4.12 -14.05
N ALA A 200 12.20 -3.01 -13.72
CA ALA A 200 11.80 -2.17 -12.61
C ALA A 200 10.41 -1.54 -12.82
N ILE A 201 10.12 -1.07 -14.04
CA ILE A 201 8.80 -0.58 -14.44
C ILE A 201 7.75 -1.69 -14.31
N ILE A 202 8.00 -2.88 -14.85
CA ILE A 202 7.08 -4.02 -14.74
C ILE A 202 6.76 -4.35 -13.27
N ILE A 203 7.78 -4.41 -12.41
CA ILE A 203 7.61 -4.73 -10.99
C ILE A 203 6.81 -3.64 -10.28
N TYR A 204 7.08 -2.36 -10.57
CA TYR A 204 6.39 -1.25 -9.95
C TYR A 204 4.92 -1.15 -10.41
N GLU A 205 4.67 -1.25 -11.72
CA GLU A 205 3.32 -1.23 -12.28
C GLU A 205 2.48 -2.42 -11.81
N ASP A 206 3.05 -3.63 -11.74
CA ASP A 206 2.35 -4.81 -11.21
C ASP A 206 1.99 -4.67 -9.73
N HIS A 207 2.83 -3.98 -8.95
CA HIS A 207 2.52 -3.65 -7.55
C HIS A 207 1.37 -2.65 -7.44
N CYS A 208 1.36 -1.60 -8.27
CA CYS A 208 0.32 -0.57 -8.25
C CYS A 208 -1.01 -1.06 -8.83
N ARG A 209 -0.97 -1.95 -9.83
CA ARG A 209 -2.13 -2.50 -10.52
C ARG A 209 -2.00 -4.02 -10.65
N PRO A 210 -2.37 -4.76 -9.61
CA PRO A 210 -2.23 -6.21 -9.59
C PRO A 210 -3.17 -6.90 -10.58
N PRO A 211 -2.96 -8.21 -10.86
CA PRO A 211 -3.72 -8.95 -11.88
C PRO A 211 -5.24 -8.86 -11.75
N SER A 212 -5.76 -8.81 -10.52
CA SER A 212 -7.18 -8.65 -10.20
C SER A 212 -7.74 -7.32 -10.72
N ILE A 213 -7.04 -6.21 -10.48
CA ILE A 213 -7.41 -4.88 -10.93
C ILE A 213 -7.31 -4.79 -12.46
N ARG A 214 -6.22 -5.32 -13.03
CA ARG A 214 -6.03 -5.34 -14.50
C ARG A 214 -7.10 -6.17 -15.20
N ALA A 215 -7.56 -7.27 -14.60
CA ALA A 215 -8.67 -8.06 -15.11
C ALA A 215 -9.98 -7.26 -15.12
N LEU A 216 -10.28 -6.51 -14.04
CA LEU A 216 -11.45 -5.63 -13.99
C LEU A 216 -11.36 -4.48 -15.01
N GLU A 217 -10.19 -3.87 -15.18
CA GLU A 217 -9.96 -2.80 -16.16
C GLU A 217 -10.21 -3.28 -17.60
N ARG A 218 -9.84 -4.52 -17.95
CA ARG A 218 -10.12 -5.11 -19.26
C ARG A 218 -11.60 -5.24 -19.57
N LEU A 219 -12.44 -5.44 -18.55
CA LEU A 219 -13.89 -5.52 -18.69
C LEU A 219 -14.54 -4.15 -18.94
N CYS A 220 -13.82 -3.03 -18.73
CA CYS A 220 -14.32 -1.68 -18.96
C CYS A 220 -14.32 -1.32 -20.46
N PHE A 221 -15.14 -2.01 -21.26
CA PHE A 221 -15.17 -1.88 -22.72
C PHE A 221 -15.66 -0.52 -23.27
N TRP A 222 -16.13 0.37 -22.40
CA TRP A 222 -16.61 1.71 -22.74
C TRP A 222 -15.54 2.80 -22.74
N LYS A 223 -14.32 2.54 -22.21
CA LYS A 223 -13.24 3.55 -22.21
C LYS A 223 -12.52 3.62 -23.57
N GLN A 224 -12.30 4.84 -24.08
CA GLN A 224 -11.64 5.10 -25.38
C GLN A 224 -10.13 4.84 -25.36
N GLU A 225 -9.43 5.20 -24.28
CA GLU A 225 -8.04 4.83 -24.05
C GLU A 225 -7.93 4.05 -22.74
N ARG A 226 -7.14 2.98 -22.76
CA ARG A 226 -6.98 2.09 -21.61
C ARG A 226 -5.52 1.77 -21.39
N THR A 227 -5.08 1.90 -20.15
CA THR A 227 -3.85 1.32 -19.66
C THR A 227 -4.19 -0.07 -19.14
N THR A 228 -4.01 -1.08 -19.98
CA THR A 228 -4.29 -2.48 -19.62
C THR A 228 -3.04 -3.30 -19.83
N GLY A 229 -2.88 -4.37 -19.05
CA GLY A 229 -1.65 -5.16 -19.06
C GLY A 229 -0.61 -4.68 -18.05
N ILE A 230 0.50 -5.42 -17.94
CA ILE A 230 1.43 -5.31 -16.81
C ILE A 230 2.30 -4.06 -16.84
N MET A 231 2.59 -3.51 -18.03
CA MET A 231 3.36 -2.27 -18.17
C MET A 231 2.45 -1.02 -18.23
N GLN A 232 1.13 -1.18 -18.22
CA GLN A 232 0.17 -0.07 -18.14
C GLN A 232 0.30 0.96 -19.27
N VAL A 233 0.61 0.49 -20.48
CA VAL A 233 0.72 1.35 -21.66
C VAL A 233 -0.68 1.70 -22.17
N ALA A 234 -0.91 2.99 -22.46
CA ALA A 234 -2.17 3.46 -23.03
C ALA A 234 -2.36 2.92 -24.45
N SER A 235 -3.54 2.35 -24.72
CA SER A 235 -3.93 1.85 -26.03
C SER A 235 -5.45 2.00 -26.23
N PRO A 236 -5.93 2.19 -27.47
CA PRO A 236 -7.37 2.19 -27.77
C PRO A 236 -8.02 0.82 -27.55
N THR A 237 -7.24 -0.25 -27.54
CA THR A 237 -7.71 -1.63 -27.32
C THR A 237 -7.19 -2.18 -26.01
N ALA A 238 -7.96 -3.07 -25.37
CA ALA A 238 -7.48 -3.78 -24.19
C ALA A 238 -6.28 -4.68 -24.54
N LEU A 239 -5.15 -4.48 -23.87
CA LEU A 239 -3.92 -5.23 -24.06
C LEU A 239 -3.84 -6.41 -23.09
N THR A 240 -3.30 -7.53 -23.58
CA THR A 240 -2.76 -8.59 -22.72
C THR A 240 -1.49 -8.11 -22.02
N ASP A 241 -0.97 -8.90 -21.09
CA ASP A 241 0.27 -8.54 -20.41
C ASP A 241 1.45 -8.54 -21.40
N GLU A 242 1.49 -9.52 -22.29
CA GLU A 242 2.52 -9.70 -23.32
C GLU A 242 2.48 -8.53 -24.32
N GLN A 243 1.30 -8.17 -24.83
CA GLN A 243 1.13 -7.04 -25.73
C GLN A 243 1.53 -5.71 -25.07
N SER A 244 1.18 -5.55 -23.78
CA SER A 244 1.60 -4.39 -23.00
C SER A 244 3.11 -4.36 -22.81
N VAL A 245 3.77 -5.51 -22.66
CA VAL A 245 5.24 -5.58 -22.59
C VAL A 245 5.85 -5.17 -23.92
N GLU A 246 5.43 -5.78 -25.03
CA GLU A 246 5.98 -5.46 -26.37
C GLU A 246 5.87 -3.97 -26.71
N LEU A 247 4.70 -3.37 -26.45
CA LEU A 247 4.48 -1.94 -26.70
C LEU A 247 5.29 -1.08 -25.72
N GLY A 248 5.35 -1.48 -24.45
CA GLY A 248 6.07 -0.76 -23.40
C GLY A 248 7.58 -0.75 -23.64
N THR A 249 8.17 -1.90 -23.97
CA THR A 249 9.60 -2.02 -24.28
C THR A 249 9.97 -1.28 -25.55
N ARG A 250 9.09 -1.24 -26.56
CA ARG A 250 9.29 -0.43 -27.77
C ARG A 250 9.32 1.07 -27.45
N LYS A 251 8.35 1.56 -26.68
CA LYS A 251 8.31 2.96 -26.22
C LYS A 251 9.56 3.34 -25.42
N LEU A 252 10.02 2.43 -24.54
CA LEU A 252 11.25 2.61 -23.79
C LEU A 252 12.48 2.64 -24.70
N ALA A 253 12.57 1.75 -25.69
CA ALA A 253 13.67 1.72 -26.65
C ALA A 253 13.74 3.00 -27.49
N GLU A 254 12.60 3.50 -27.98
CA GLU A 254 12.51 4.77 -28.71
C GLU A 254 13.00 5.94 -27.84
N ALA A 255 12.50 6.05 -26.61
CA ALA A 255 12.93 7.08 -25.67
C ALA A 255 14.42 6.96 -25.31
N TRP A 256 14.94 5.74 -25.17
CA TRP A 256 16.35 5.47 -24.89
C TRP A 256 17.25 5.91 -26.05
N GLN A 257 16.81 5.72 -27.30
CA GLN A 257 17.56 6.16 -28.48
C GLN A 257 17.53 7.68 -28.66
N LEU A 258 16.39 8.32 -28.42
CA LEU A 258 16.27 9.79 -28.47
C LEU A 258 17.23 10.49 -27.50
N ASN A 259 17.56 9.85 -26.38
CA ASN A 259 18.46 10.37 -25.36
C ASN A 259 19.87 9.76 -25.42
N ALA A 260 20.29 9.16 -26.55
CA ALA A 260 21.56 8.45 -26.65
C ALA A 260 22.81 9.30 -26.37
N ASN A 261 22.74 10.61 -26.61
CA ASN A 261 23.85 11.54 -26.41
C ASN A 261 23.95 12.06 -24.97
N GLN A 262 23.00 11.73 -24.10
CA GLN A 262 23.01 12.16 -22.70
C GLN A 262 23.87 11.22 -21.86
N GLU A 263 24.39 11.75 -20.75
CA GLU A 263 25.02 10.94 -19.71
C GLU A 263 24.05 9.86 -19.19
N SER A 264 24.58 8.70 -18.78
CA SER A 264 23.80 7.51 -18.36
C SER A 264 22.66 7.81 -17.39
N TYR A 265 22.92 8.62 -16.35
CA TYR A 265 21.89 8.99 -15.37
C TYR A 265 20.77 9.83 -16.02
N ILE A 266 21.15 10.89 -16.75
CA ILE A 266 20.23 11.82 -17.42
C ILE A 266 19.44 11.09 -18.51
N ARG A 267 20.06 10.15 -19.22
CA ARG A 267 19.41 9.29 -20.20
C ARG A 267 18.37 8.39 -19.54
N ALA A 268 18.71 7.74 -18.42
CA ALA A 268 17.80 6.87 -17.69
C ALA A 268 16.59 7.63 -17.13
N ILE A 269 16.82 8.76 -16.45
CA ILE A 269 15.72 9.56 -15.89
C ILE A 269 14.84 10.15 -16.99
N SER A 270 15.42 10.62 -18.11
CA SER A 270 14.65 11.14 -19.25
C SER A 270 13.81 10.04 -19.91
N THR A 271 14.35 8.83 -20.03
CA THR A 271 13.63 7.65 -20.56
C THR A 271 12.44 7.28 -19.67
N VAL A 272 12.65 7.23 -18.35
CA VAL A 272 11.57 6.92 -17.39
C VAL A 272 10.52 8.04 -17.35
N LYS A 273 10.92 9.32 -17.41
CA LYS A 273 9.99 10.45 -17.48
C LYS A 273 9.20 10.52 -18.79
N ALA A 274 9.80 10.10 -19.91
CA ALA A 274 9.09 9.95 -21.18
C ALA A 274 8.06 8.82 -21.12
N TYR A 275 8.33 7.79 -20.31
CA TYR A 275 7.40 6.69 -20.07
C TYR A 275 6.19 7.14 -19.25
N ASN A 276 6.43 7.74 -18.09
CA ASN A 276 5.42 8.30 -17.18
C ASN A 276 5.92 9.62 -16.57
N ARG A 277 5.10 10.68 -16.68
CA ARG A 277 5.46 12.06 -16.30
C ARG A 277 5.26 12.39 -14.83
N ASP A 278 4.73 11.46 -14.03
CA ASP A 278 4.56 11.67 -12.60
C ASP A 278 5.92 11.91 -11.90
N SER A 279 5.98 12.93 -11.04
CA SER A 279 7.22 13.41 -10.43
C SER A 279 7.88 12.39 -9.51
N ASN A 280 7.09 11.52 -8.89
CA ASN A 280 7.58 10.51 -7.94
C ASN A 280 7.89 9.18 -8.64
N TYR A 281 7.34 8.95 -9.83
CA TYR A 281 7.48 7.71 -10.59
C TYR A 281 8.94 7.31 -10.82
N SER A 282 9.78 8.24 -11.29
CA SER A 282 11.19 7.93 -11.57
C SER A 282 11.96 7.52 -10.32
N SER A 283 11.68 8.17 -9.18
CA SER A 283 12.30 7.83 -7.89
C SER A 283 11.90 6.41 -7.46
N ARG A 284 10.61 6.06 -7.55
CA ARG A 284 10.11 4.71 -7.22
C ARG A 284 10.72 3.64 -8.12
N VAL A 285 10.79 3.89 -9.43
CA VAL A 285 11.42 2.96 -10.38
C VAL A 285 12.90 2.77 -10.05
N PHE A 286 13.64 3.83 -9.72
CA PHE A 286 15.06 3.74 -9.38
C PHE A 286 15.31 2.99 -8.07
N GLU A 287 14.42 3.12 -7.08
CA GLU A 287 14.49 2.31 -5.86
C GLU A 287 14.26 0.81 -6.16
N VAL A 288 13.33 0.48 -7.07
CA VAL A 288 13.17 -0.92 -7.54
C VAL A 288 14.43 -1.38 -8.28
N MET A 289 15.01 -0.56 -9.15
CA MET A 289 16.24 -0.89 -9.89
C MET A 289 17.38 -1.23 -8.93
N GLU A 290 17.56 -0.43 -7.87
CA GLU A 290 18.57 -0.68 -6.86
C GLU A 290 18.39 -2.06 -6.21
N ILE A 291 17.16 -2.37 -5.78
CA ILE A 291 16.87 -3.65 -5.11
C ILE A 291 17.05 -4.82 -6.07
N VAL A 292 16.63 -4.67 -7.33
CA VAL A 292 16.84 -5.69 -8.37
C VAL A 292 18.33 -5.93 -8.56
N ALA A 293 19.11 -4.89 -8.83
CA ALA A 293 20.53 -4.99 -9.13
C ALA A 293 21.36 -5.48 -7.94
N LYS A 294 21.03 -5.08 -6.71
CA LYS A 294 21.79 -5.49 -5.51
C LYS A 294 21.39 -6.85 -4.96
N ARG A 295 20.15 -7.32 -5.19
CA ARG A 295 19.58 -8.46 -4.45
C ARG A 295 18.85 -9.49 -5.29
N ALA A 296 18.07 -9.08 -6.30
CA ALA A 296 17.27 -10.03 -7.10
C ALA A 296 18.07 -10.64 -8.25
N ALA A 297 18.82 -9.81 -8.97
CA ALA A 297 19.59 -10.17 -10.15
C ALA A 297 20.92 -9.40 -10.20
N PRO A 298 21.95 -9.86 -9.46
CA PRO A 298 23.27 -9.20 -9.40
C PRO A 298 23.95 -8.98 -10.75
N ARG A 299 23.54 -9.70 -11.80
CA ARG A 299 24.00 -9.45 -13.17
C ARG A 299 23.73 -8.03 -13.67
N PHE A 300 22.72 -7.34 -13.10
CA PHE A 300 22.42 -5.94 -13.42
C PHE A 300 23.20 -4.94 -12.57
N GLN A 301 24.07 -5.38 -11.65
CA GLN A 301 24.89 -4.48 -10.85
C GLN A 301 25.80 -3.56 -11.69
N PRO A 302 26.46 -4.02 -12.78
CA PRO A 302 27.22 -3.12 -13.65
C PRO A 302 26.33 -2.08 -14.33
N ALA A 303 25.14 -2.48 -14.79
CA ALA A 303 24.17 -1.58 -15.41
C ALA A 303 23.68 -0.50 -14.43
N TYR A 304 23.33 -0.92 -13.21
CA TYR A 304 22.94 0.00 -12.14
C TYR A 304 24.08 0.97 -11.77
N ALA A 305 25.32 0.48 -11.64
CA ALA A 305 26.48 1.31 -11.36
C ALA A 305 26.81 2.28 -12.50
N ALA A 306 26.57 1.90 -13.75
CA ALA A 306 26.73 2.79 -14.91
C ALA A 306 25.70 3.93 -14.91
N ILE A 307 24.47 3.66 -14.46
CA ILE A 307 23.41 4.66 -14.33
C ILE A 307 23.62 5.56 -13.10
N MET A 308 23.99 4.98 -11.96
CA MET A 308 24.09 5.65 -10.66
C MET A 308 25.54 6.02 -10.28
N GLY A 309 26.44 6.07 -11.27
CA GLY A 309 27.85 6.36 -11.08
C GLY A 309 28.13 7.78 -10.57
N PRO A 310 29.42 8.16 -10.42
CA PRO A 310 29.85 9.38 -9.73
C PRO A 310 29.38 10.74 -10.31
N GLY A 311 28.48 10.78 -11.29
CA GLY A 311 27.81 11.99 -11.80
C GLY A 311 26.31 12.08 -11.48
N ALA A 312 25.76 11.15 -10.69
CA ALA A 312 24.31 11.05 -10.44
C ALA A 312 23.75 12.00 -9.35
N TYR A 313 24.58 12.89 -8.77
CA TYR A 313 24.20 13.83 -7.70
C TYR A 313 24.49 15.28 -8.10
#